data_AF-A0AAW8WA10-F1
#
_entry.id   AF-A0AAW8WA10-F1
#
_cell.length_a   1.000
_cell.length_b   1.000
_cell.length_c   1.000
_cell.angle_alpha   90.00
_cell.angle_beta   90.00
_cell.angle_gamma   90.00
#
_symmetry.space_group_name_H-M   'P 1'
#
loop_
_entity.id
_entity.type
_entity.pdbx_description
1 polymer ?
#
loop_
_entity_poly.entity_id
_entity_poly.type
_entity_poly.pdbx_seq_one_letter_code
_entity_poly.pdbx_strand_id
1 'polypeptide(L)' 'MTVKARKQGNSLMITVPADFKVKENAEYQPVMDSNGILSFIPTHKNIFEQNPDYDFQAALKEMNLADNGEMVGKENVWE' A
#
# COMPACT_ATOMS: atom_id res chain seq x y z
N MET A 1 -8.40 24.80 3.05
CA MET A 1 -9.53 24.11 2.39
C MET A 1 -10.27 23.33 3.45
N THR A 2 -11.60 23.19 3.36
CA THR A 2 -12.40 22.51 4.41
C THR A 2 -13.29 21.48 3.74
N VAL A 3 -13.16 20.22 4.16
CA VAL A 3 -14.00 19.11 3.69
C VAL A 3 -14.92 18.68 4.82
N LYS A 4 -16.14 18.29 4.49
CA LYS A 4 -17.14 17.85 5.47
C LYS A 4 -17.30 16.33 5.39
N ALA A 5 -17.27 15.67 6.55
CA ALA A 5 -17.62 14.26 6.64
C ALA A 5 -19.09 14.05 6.26
N ARG A 6 -19.38 13.02 5.47
CA ARG A 6 -20.73 12.64 5.06
C ARG A 6 -21.05 11.21 5.50
N LYS A 7 -22.31 10.96 5.85
CA LYS A 7 -22.77 9.61 6.17
C LYS A 7 -22.99 8.82 4.87
N GLN A 8 -22.43 7.62 4.79
CA GLN A 8 -22.64 6.68 3.71
C GLN A 8 -22.97 5.32 4.33
N GLY A 9 -24.24 4.91 4.21
CA GLY A 9 -24.74 3.73 4.91
C GLY A 9 -24.58 3.86 6.43
N ASN A 10 -23.80 2.94 7.03
CA ASN A 10 -23.49 2.95 8.45
C ASN A 10 -22.15 3.61 8.81
N SER A 11 -21.46 4.20 7.83
CA SER A 11 -20.11 4.74 8.00
C SER A 11 -20.05 6.25 7.71
N LEU A 12 -18.98 6.90 8.16
CA LEU A 12 -18.63 8.26 7.79
C LEU A 12 -17.53 8.23 6.74
N MET A 13 -17.67 9.07 5.70
CA MET A 13 -16.66 9.23 4.67
C MET A 13 -16.25 10.70 4.57
N ILE A 14 -14.95 10.93 4.39
CA ILE A 14 -14.38 12.24 4.07
C ILE A 14 -13.92 12.20 2.61
N THR A 15 -14.36 13.17 1.82
CA THR A 15 -13.89 13.28 0.44
C THR A 15 -12.47 13.83 0.42
N VAL A 16 -11.55 13.11 -0.23
CA VAL A 16 -10.18 13.56 -0.46
C VAL A 16 -10.16 14.42 -1.72
N PRO A 17 -9.70 15.69 -1.64
CA PRO A 17 -9.55 16.55 -2.81
C PRO A 17 -8.58 15.99 -3.85
N ALA A 18 -8.84 16.26 -5.14
CA ALA A 18 -8.03 15.75 -6.25
C ALA A 18 -6.56 16.21 -6.20
N ASP A 19 -6.28 17.35 -5.57
CA ASP A 19 -4.92 17.92 -5.42
C ASP A 19 -3.97 16.98 -4.68
N PHE A 20 -4.49 16.09 -3.83
CA PHE A 20 -3.69 15.10 -3.10
C PHE A 20 -3.28 13.90 -3.95
N LYS A 21 -3.82 13.75 -5.18
CA LYS A 21 -3.46 12.70 -6.15
C LYS A 21 -3.49 11.27 -5.56
N VAL A 22 -4.40 11.02 -4.63
CA VAL A 22 -4.63 9.69 -4.06
C VAL A 22 -5.20 8.78 -5.15
N LYS A 23 -4.55 7.62 -5.37
CA LYS A 23 -5.00 6.63 -6.35
C LYS A 23 -6.30 5.97 -5.89
N GLU A 24 -7.14 5.59 -6.85
CA GLU A 24 -8.31 4.74 -6.57
C GLU A 24 -7.87 3.41 -5.94
N ASN A 25 -8.66 2.90 -5.00
CA ASN A 25 -8.37 1.68 -4.22
C ASN A 25 -7.09 1.72 -3.36
N ALA A 26 -6.52 2.90 -3.11
CA ALA A 26 -5.42 3.02 -2.15
C ALA A 26 -5.91 2.73 -0.72
N GLU A 27 -5.18 1.86 -0.02
CA GLU A 27 -5.50 1.45 1.34
C GLU A 27 -4.71 2.27 2.36
N TYR A 28 -5.40 2.66 3.43
CA TYR A 28 -4.84 3.46 4.52
C TYR A 28 -5.28 2.93 5.87
N GLN A 29 -4.37 2.94 6.83
CA GLN A 29 -4.64 2.74 8.24
C GLN A 29 -4.99 4.08 8.88
N PRO A 30 -6.22 4.25 9.38
CA PRO A 30 -6.59 5.45 10.13
C PRO A 30 -6.03 5.39 11.55
N VAL A 31 -5.42 6.47 12.01
CA VAL A 31 -4.92 6.64 13.38
C VAL A 31 -5.45 7.95 13.94
N MET A 32 -6.08 7.90 15.12
CA MET A 32 -6.53 9.08 15.85
C MET A 32 -5.47 9.44 16.89
N ASP A 33 -4.84 10.59 16.73
CA ASP A 33 -3.93 11.12 17.73
C ASP A 33 -4.72 11.74 18.91
N SER A 34 -4.07 11.81 20.06
CA SER A 34 -4.49 12.48 21.29
C SER A 34 -4.95 13.93 21.10
N ASN A 35 -4.41 14.61 20.08
CA ASN A 35 -4.78 15.97 19.71
C ASN A 35 -6.05 16.06 18.84
N GLY A 36 -6.72 14.94 18.60
CA GLY A 36 -7.91 14.86 17.74
C GLY A 36 -7.60 14.87 16.23
N ILE A 37 -6.31 14.72 15.86
CA ILE A 37 -5.90 14.63 14.46
C ILE A 37 -6.15 13.21 13.96
N LEU A 38 -6.96 13.09 12.91
CA LEU A 38 -7.16 11.84 12.18
C LEU A 38 -6.13 11.75 11.04
N SER A 39 -5.18 10.84 11.18
CA SER A 39 -4.13 10.58 10.18
C SER A 39 -4.44 9.32 9.39
N PHE A 40 -4.17 9.34 8.09
CA PHE A 40 -4.30 8.16 7.20
C PHE A 40 -2.92 7.75 6.71
N ILE A 41 -2.43 6.60 7.18
CA ILE A 41 -1.09 6.08 6.85
C ILE A 41 -1.24 5.00 5.78
N PRO A 42 -0.58 5.08 4.61
CA PRO A 42 -0.72 4.07 3.57
C PRO A 42 -0.23 2.70 4.08
N THR A 43 -1.04 1.65 3.87
CA THR A 43 -0.72 0.27 4.33
C THR A 43 0.24 -0.44 3.39
N HIS A 44 0.06 -0.24 2.08
CA HIS A 44 0.91 -0.81 1.05
C HIS A 44 1.89 0.23 0.53
N LYS A 45 3.08 0.27 1.13
CA LYS A 45 4.23 0.96 0.55
C LYS A 45 5.04 -0.09 -0.20
N ASN A 46 5.13 0.02 -1.53
CA ASN A 46 6.02 -0.85 -2.28
C ASN A 46 7.46 -0.58 -1.80
N ILE A 47 8.08 -1.55 -1.14
CA ILE A 47 9.44 -1.43 -0.59
C ILE A 47 10.48 -1.16 -1.69
N PHE A 48 10.17 -1.49 -2.94
CA PHE A 48 11.00 -1.24 -4.11
C PHE A 48 10.78 0.15 -4.75
N GLU A 49 9.75 0.92 -4.36
CA GLU A 49 9.58 2.29 -4.85
C GLU A 49 10.71 3.23 -4.38
N GLN A 50 11.40 2.88 -3.28
CA GLN A 50 12.52 3.66 -2.76
C GLN A 50 13.82 3.42 -3.55
N ASN A 51 13.91 2.29 -4.28
CA ASN A 51 15.04 1.95 -5.15
C ASN A 51 14.49 1.40 -6.48
N PRO A 52 14.03 2.28 -7.39
CA PRO A 52 13.44 1.87 -8.65
C PRO A 52 14.41 1.10 -9.56
N ASP A 53 15.72 1.28 -9.36
CA ASP A 53 16.78 0.58 -10.09
C ASP A 53 17.19 -0.76 -9.44
N TYR A 54 16.54 -1.17 -8.35
CA TYR A 54 16.86 -2.43 -7.69
C TYR A 54 16.35 -3.62 -8.51
N ASP A 55 17.30 -4.33 -9.13
CA ASP A 55 17.01 -5.55 -9.87
C ASP A 55 16.82 -6.74 -8.91
N PHE A 56 15.59 -6.95 -8.49
CA PHE A 56 15.20 -8.07 -7.64
C PHE A 56 15.51 -9.44 -8.28
N GLN A 57 15.46 -9.53 -9.61
CA GLN A 57 15.77 -10.76 -10.35
C GLN A 57 17.26 -11.09 -10.31
N ALA A 58 18.12 -10.07 -10.36
CA ALA A 58 19.57 -10.24 -10.17
C ALA A 58 19.90 -10.73 -8.76
N ALA A 59 19.27 -10.14 -7.73
CA ALA A 59 19.49 -10.54 -6.33
C ALA A 59 19.08 -12.00 -6.06
N LEU A 60 17.95 -12.46 -6.60
CA LEU A 60 17.51 -13.86 -6.45
C LEU A 60 18.52 -14.85 -7.05
N LYS A 61 19.07 -14.53 -8.23
CA LYS A 61 20.11 -15.34 -8.88
C LYS A 61 21.40 -15.40 -8.06
N GLU A 62 21.83 -14.27 -7.50
CA GLU A 62 23.03 -14.22 -6.64
C GLU A 62 22.85 -15.07 -5.37
N MET A 63 21.65 -15.05 -4.78
CA MET A 63 21.35 -15.81 -3.56
C MET A 63 21.06 -17.30 -3.84
N ASN A 64 21.12 -17.74 -5.11
CA ASN A 64 20.77 -19.10 -5.55
C ASN A 64 19.39 -19.55 -5.03
N LEU A 65 18.48 -18.58 -4.86
CA LEU A 65 17.09 -18.83 -4.53
C LEU A 65 16.40 -19.17 -5.83
N ALA A 66 15.99 -20.41 -5.97
CA ALA A 66 15.29 -20.80 -7.15
C ALA A 66 13.85 -20.25 -7.02
N ASP A 67 13.48 -19.37 -7.95
CA ASP A 67 12.15 -18.78 -8.06
C ASP A 67 11.86 -18.78 -9.55
N ASN A 68 10.74 -19.40 -9.94
CA ASN A 68 10.33 -19.46 -11.34
C ASN A 68 9.52 -18.24 -11.76
N GLY A 69 9.26 -17.29 -10.84
CA GLY A 69 8.55 -16.04 -11.11
C GLY A 69 7.06 -16.22 -11.37
N GLU A 70 6.51 -17.44 -11.19
CA GLU A 70 5.10 -17.71 -11.37
C GLU A 70 4.35 -17.60 -10.03
N MET A 71 3.34 -16.73 -9.99
CA MET A 71 2.48 -16.58 -8.81
C MET A 71 1.54 -17.79 -8.68
N VAL A 72 2.03 -18.89 -8.10
CA VAL A 72 1.27 -20.16 -7.97
C VAL A 72 0.43 -20.25 -6.69
N GLY A 73 0.46 -19.23 -5.83
CA GLY A 73 -0.32 -19.20 -4.57
C GLY A 73 0.08 -20.26 -3.54
N LYS A 74 1.19 -20.96 -3.78
CA LYS A 74 1.86 -21.89 -2.87
C LYS A 74 3.33 -21.48 -2.82
N GLU A 75 3.65 -20.54 -1.94
CA GLU A 75 5.04 -20.15 -1.69
C GLU A 75 5.75 -21.38 -1.10
N ASN A 76 6.64 -22.00 -1.90
CA ASN A 76 7.22 -23.35 -1.78
C ASN A 76 6.26 -24.51 -2.11
N VAL A 77 6.55 -25.26 -3.19
CA VAL A 77 7.06 -26.65 -3.10
C VAL A 77 7.82 -26.96 -4.40
N TRP A 78 9.10 -27.32 -4.24
CA TRP A 78 9.97 -27.91 -5.25
C TRP A 78 9.53 -29.34 -5.59
N GLU A 79 9.38 -29.66 -6.88
CA GLU A 79 9.72 -30.98 -7.43
C GLU A 79 10.73 -30.82 -8.57
#